data_AF-A0A9P6TUL2-F1
#
_entry.id   AF-A0A9P6TUL2-F1
#
_cell.length_a   1.000
_cell.length_b   1.000
_cell.length_c   1.000
_cell.angle_alpha   90.00
_cell.angle_beta   90.00
_cell.angle_gamma   90.00
#
_symmetry.space_group_name_H-M   'P 1'
#
loop_
_entity.id
_entity.type
_entity.pdbx_description
1 polymer ?
#
loop_
_entity_poly.entity_id
_entity_poly.type
_entity_poly.pdbx_seq_one_letter_code
_entity_poly.pdbx_strand_id
1 'polypeptide(L)'
;MNVDRIFGKVANQLDNAYSITAFARAHKDLVRALIRLYILEKPSPGTLAPSNQFPTLTLETLERHGHTMLEDSSDAYGKVLVRIPFFFLNIYNTVIGEVRNTLGSAFLHDWGEGREWRFFERIIAEYEALRTNFLINGDQKEATLRNIYKGAFGRAETLDITVKLKGLSVVKAEHRFPQMGGLSADGQERDWRSGDVVVKNADGASFAD
;
A
#
# COMPACT_ATOMS: atom_id res chain seq x y z
N MET A 1 -7.94 23.18 13.10
CA MET A 1 -6.52 23.02 12.72
C MET A 1 -6.51 22.19 11.44
N ASN A 2 -5.97 22.70 10.34
CA ASN A 2 -6.03 22.00 9.04
C ASN A 2 -4.99 20.85 9.05
N VAL A 3 -5.49 19.61 9.14
CA VAL A 3 -4.68 18.38 9.27
C VAL A 3 -3.84 18.13 8.02
N ASP A 4 -4.31 18.52 6.83
CA ASP A 4 -3.55 18.47 5.57
C ASP A 4 -2.26 19.28 5.66
N ARG A 5 -2.30 20.45 6.31
CA ARG A 5 -1.14 21.33 6.46
C ARG A 5 -0.07 20.73 7.38
N ILE A 6 -0.45 19.98 8.40
CA ILE A 6 0.50 19.38 9.34
C ILE A 6 1.20 18.18 8.71
N PHE A 7 0.44 17.26 8.12
CA PHE A 7 1.04 16.11 7.45
C PHE A 7 1.89 16.54 6.27
N GLY A 8 1.40 17.46 5.42
CA GLY A 8 2.20 17.98 4.31
C GLY A 8 3.51 18.61 4.81
N LYS A 9 3.46 19.34 5.92
CA LYS A 9 4.67 19.90 6.55
C LYS A 9 5.62 18.81 7.06
N VAL A 10 5.10 17.79 7.75
CA VAL A 10 5.91 16.68 8.29
C VAL A 10 6.51 15.87 7.14
N ALA A 11 5.72 15.52 6.12
CA ALA A 11 6.17 14.82 4.92
C ALA A 11 7.29 15.60 4.22
N ASN A 12 7.12 16.91 4.03
CA ASN A 12 8.16 17.76 3.43
C ASN A 12 9.42 17.86 4.30
N GLN A 13 9.28 17.95 5.62
CA GLN A 13 10.41 17.97 6.53
C GLN A 13 11.20 16.67 6.50
N LEU A 14 10.50 15.53 6.51
CA LEU A 14 11.12 14.21 6.39
C LEU A 14 11.77 14.03 5.01
N ASP A 15 11.11 14.46 3.93
CA ASP A 15 11.67 14.39 2.60
C ASP A 15 12.95 15.22 2.47
N ASN A 16 12.97 16.43 3.02
CA ASN A 16 14.17 17.27 3.04
C ASN A 16 15.30 16.66 3.89
N ALA A 17 14.96 16.02 5.02
CA ALA A 17 15.95 15.44 5.92
C ALA A 17 16.61 14.18 5.35
N TYR A 18 15.83 13.34 4.66
CA TYR A 18 16.28 12.01 4.20
C TYR A 18 16.34 11.87 2.68
N SER A 19 16.04 12.93 1.93
CA SER A 19 16.04 12.94 0.46
C SER A 19 15.19 11.83 -0.19
N ILE A 20 14.04 11.51 0.40
CA ILE A 20 13.19 10.35 0.05
C ILE A 20 12.72 10.41 -1.42
N THR A 21 12.23 11.56 -1.87
CA THR A 21 11.76 11.80 -3.24
C THR A 21 12.91 11.68 -4.23
N ALA A 22 14.06 12.29 -3.92
CA ALA A 22 15.24 12.25 -4.79
C ALA A 22 15.76 10.81 -4.94
N PHE A 23 15.84 10.07 -3.83
CA PHE A 23 16.21 8.66 -3.80
C PHE A 23 15.24 7.82 -4.65
N ALA A 24 13.93 7.99 -4.47
CA ALA A 24 12.93 7.23 -5.21
C ALA A 24 12.95 7.49 -6.71
N ARG A 25 13.26 8.72 -7.14
CA ARG A 25 13.42 9.07 -8.56
C ARG A 25 14.63 8.39 -9.17
N ALA A 26 15.74 8.31 -8.43
CA ALA A 26 16.97 7.67 -8.89
C ALA A 26 16.90 6.13 -8.86
N HIS A 27 16.14 5.56 -7.93
CA HIS A 27 16.18 4.12 -7.62
C HIS A 27 14.79 3.47 -7.64
N LYS A 28 13.94 3.81 -8.62
CA LYS A 28 12.52 3.40 -8.67
C LYS A 28 12.28 1.90 -8.45
N ASP A 29 13.03 1.04 -9.14
CA ASP A 29 12.86 -0.41 -9.03
C ASP A 29 13.35 -0.98 -7.69
N LEU A 30 14.40 -0.38 -7.10
CA LEU A 30 14.85 -0.74 -5.76
C LEU A 30 13.80 -0.38 -4.72
N VAL A 31 13.18 0.81 -4.81
CA VAL A 31 12.13 1.22 -3.87
C VAL A 31 10.91 0.29 -4.00
N ARG A 32 10.52 -0.10 -5.22
CA ARG A 32 9.46 -1.12 -5.41
C ARG A 32 9.82 -2.43 -4.71
N ALA A 33 11.04 -2.92 -4.88
CA ALA A 33 11.48 -4.15 -4.23
C ALA A 33 11.53 -4.03 -2.69
N LEU A 34 11.96 -2.87 -2.18
CA LEU A 34 12.00 -2.57 -0.74
C LEU A 34 10.59 -2.55 -0.12
N ILE A 35 9.64 -1.86 -0.77
CA ILE A 35 8.23 -1.83 -0.34
C ILE A 35 7.63 -3.23 -0.36
N ARG A 36 7.99 -4.04 -1.37
CA ARG A 36 7.55 -5.43 -1.44
C ARG A 36 8.06 -6.28 -0.27
N LEU A 37 9.32 -6.10 0.15
CA LEU A 37 9.86 -6.77 1.34
C LEU A 37 9.10 -6.38 2.60
N TYR A 38 8.74 -5.11 2.73
CA TYR A 38 7.91 -4.58 3.82
C TYR A 38 6.50 -5.22 3.81
N ILE A 39 5.80 -5.21 2.67
CA ILE A 39 4.43 -5.73 2.54
C ILE A 39 4.34 -7.25 2.79
N LEU A 40 5.34 -7.99 2.30
CA LEU A 40 5.45 -9.44 2.50
C LEU A 40 5.99 -9.82 3.88
N GLU A 41 6.38 -8.81 4.68
CA GLU A 41 7.12 -8.94 5.93
C GLU A 41 8.20 -10.03 5.83
N LYS A 42 8.96 -10.03 4.73
CA LYS A 42 9.82 -11.16 4.39
C LYS A 42 11.13 -11.09 5.19
N PRO A 43 11.40 -12.04 6.12
CA PRO A 43 12.66 -12.05 6.84
C PRO A 43 13.82 -12.23 5.87
N SER A 44 14.75 -11.29 5.92
CA SER A 44 15.86 -11.19 4.97
C SER A 44 17.17 -10.90 5.68
N PRO A 45 18.33 -11.35 5.17
CA PRO A 45 19.63 -10.91 5.70
C PRO A 45 19.78 -9.39 5.58
N GLY A 46 20.40 -8.73 6.57
CA GLY A 46 20.69 -7.29 6.49
C GLY A 46 21.59 -6.90 5.31
N THR A 47 22.39 -7.85 4.83
CA THR A 47 23.24 -7.72 3.64
C THR A 47 22.51 -7.88 2.30
N LEU A 48 21.20 -8.20 2.31
CA LEU A 48 20.42 -8.33 1.09
C LEU A 48 20.33 -6.97 0.37
N ALA A 49 20.70 -6.92 -0.91
CA ALA A 49 20.36 -5.81 -1.80
C ALA A 49 18.97 -6.07 -2.42
N PRO A 50 17.98 -5.18 -2.25
CA PRO A 50 16.64 -5.38 -2.82
C PRO A 50 16.62 -5.39 -4.36
N SER A 51 17.63 -4.79 -5.01
CA SER A 51 17.76 -4.75 -6.47
C SER A 51 19.18 -5.14 -6.90
N ASN A 52 19.28 -6.03 -7.88
CA ASN A 52 20.55 -6.44 -8.49
C ASN A 52 21.26 -5.28 -9.23
N GLN A 53 20.52 -4.22 -9.60
CA GLN A 53 21.11 -3.04 -10.24
C GLN A 53 21.96 -2.22 -9.25
N PHE A 54 21.68 -2.32 -7.96
CA PHE A 54 22.35 -1.55 -6.91
C PHE A 54 22.84 -2.49 -5.79
N PRO A 55 23.83 -3.34 -6.06
CA PRO A 55 24.27 -4.39 -5.12
C PRO A 55 24.89 -3.83 -3.83
N THR A 56 25.34 -2.57 -3.84
CA THR A 56 25.89 -1.89 -2.66
C THR A 56 24.80 -1.31 -1.74
N LEU A 57 23.56 -1.16 -2.22
CA LEU A 57 22.44 -0.65 -1.43
C LEU A 57 21.73 -1.81 -0.72
N THR A 58 22.41 -2.37 0.29
CA THR A 58 21.88 -3.42 1.16
C THR A 58 20.82 -2.90 2.12
N LEU A 59 20.02 -3.77 2.75
CA LEU A 59 19.06 -3.36 3.77
C LEU A 59 19.72 -2.56 4.91
N GLU A 60 20.87 -2.99 5.41
CA GLU A 60 21.65 -2.25 6.41
C GLU A 60 22.11 -0.87 5.92
N THR A 61 22.50 -0.76 4.65
CA THR A 61 22.91 0.53 4.06
C THR A 61 21.71 1.46 3.91
N LEU A 62 20.56 0.91 3.50
CA LEU A 62 19.31 1.65 3.35
C LEU A 62 18.76 2.13 4.70
N GLU A 63 18.90 1.34 5.76
CA GLU A 63 18.55 1.74 7.13
C GLU A 63 19.48 2.85 7.62
N ARG A 64 20.80 2.65 7.48
CA ARG A 64 21.82 3.64 7.86
C ARG A 64 21.59 4.99 7.20
N HIS A 65 21.12 5.00 5.95
CA HIS A 65 20.84 6.22 5.19
C HIS A 65 19.41 6.76 5.41
N GLY A 66 18.61 6.13 6.27
CA GLY A 66 17.28 6.60 6.63
C GLY A 66 16.22 6.40 5.54
N HIS A 67 16.37 5.40 4.68
CA HIS A 67 15.39 5.05 3.64
C HIS A 67 14.40 3.95 4.07
N THR A 68 14.70 3.26 5.17
CA THR A 68 13.85 2.28 5.84
C THR A 68 14.26 2.17 7.31
N MET A 69 13.47 1.46 8.10
CA MET A 69 13.88 0.92 9.40
C MET A 69 13.99 -0.61 9.29
N LEU A 70 14.77 -1.22 10.17
CA LEU A 70 14.89 -2.67 10.29
C LEU A 70 14.45 -3.11 11.68
N GLU A 71 13.75 -4.22 11.73
CA GLU A 71 13.32 -4.89 12.96
C GLU A 71 13.84 -6.32 12.93
N ASP A 72 14.34 -6.83 14.06
CA ASP A 72 14.75 -8.24 14.13
C ASP A 72 13.55 -9.17 13.93
N SER A 73 13.74 -10.21 13.11
CA SER A 73 12.70 -11.21 12.88
C SER A 73 12.63 -12.19 14.03
N SER A 74 11.49 -12.24 14.74
CA SER A 74 11.20 -13.27 15.74
C SER A 74 11.28 -14.69 15.16
N ASP A 75 10.86 -14.84 13.91
CA ASP A 75 10.67 -16.14 13.26
C ASP A 75 11.93 -16.66 12.55
N ALA A 76 12.99 -15.84 12.46
CA ALA A 76 14.19 -16.19 11.71
C ALA A 76 15.42 -15.49 12.29
N TYR A 77 16.17 -16.22 13.12
CA TYR A 77 17.39 -15.73 13.76
C TYR A 77 18.39 -15.16 12.74
N GLY A 78 18.93 -13.97 13.04
CA GLY A 78 19.90 -13.26 12.18
C GLY A 78 19.30 -12.65 10.92
N LYS A 79 17.96 -12.59 10.79
CA LYS A 79 17.27 -11.90 9.70
C LYS A 79 16.47 -10.71 10.23
N VAL A 80 16.27 -9.75 9.34
CA VAL A 80 15.53 -8.52 9.60
C VAL A 80 14.27 -8.44 8.76
N LEU A 81 13.28 -7.75 9.30
CA LEU A 81 12.08 -7.27 8.64
C LEU A 81 12.26 -5.82 8.26
N VAL A 82 11.89 -5.49 7.03
CA VAL A 82 11.86 -4.10 6.56
C VAL A 82 10.63 -3.41 7.14
N ARG A 83 10.79 -2.22 7.72
CA ARG A 83 9.71 -1.35 8.18
C ARG A 83 9.79 0.00 7.49
N ILE A 84 8.72 0.39 6.80
CA ILE A 84 8.64 1.67 6.10
C ILE A 84 7.64 2.56 6.84
N PRO A 85 8.05 3.74 7.35
CA PRO A 85 7.12 4.69 7.93
C PRO A 85 6.06 5.08 6.90
N PHE A 86 4.82 5.28 7.34
CA PHE A 86 3.72 5.63 6.44
C PHE A 86 4.00 6.88 5.59
N PHE A 87 4.67 7.90 6.16
CA PHE A 87 5.11 9.08 5.41
C PHE A 87 6.00 8.72 4.22
N PHE A 88 6.93 7.79 4.40
CA PHE A 88 7.84 7.36 3.34
C PHE A 88 7.07 6.57 2.28
N LEU A 89 6.18 5.67 2.70
CA LEU A 89 5.33 4.92 1.77
C LEU A 89 4.48 5.85 0.90
N ASN A 90 3.90 6.90 1.50
CA ASN A 90 3.18 7.94 0.76
C ASN A 90 4.10 8.66 -0.24
N ILE A 91 5.27 9.15 0.19
CA ILE A 91 6.21 9.87 -0.68
C ILE A 91 6.68 8.96 -1.82
N TYR A 92 7.09 7.72 -1.52
CA TYR A 92 7.46 6.72 -2.51
C TYR A 92 6.35 6.47 -3.52
N ASN A 93 5.10 6.31 -3.10
CA ASN A 93 3.99 6.12 -4.02
C ASN A 93 3.77 7.33 -4.94
N THR A 94 4.01 8.57 -4.48
CA THR A 94 3.89 9.75 -5.36
C THR A 94 4.89 9.74 -6.53
N VAL A 95 6.03 9.04 -6.37
CA VAL A 95 7.04 8.86 -7.42
C VAL A 95 6.79 7.58 -8.23
N ILE A 96 6.38 6.50 -7.57
CA ILE A 96 6.18 5.21 -8.22
C ILE A 96 4.92 5.19 -9.08
N GLY A 97 3.81 5.66 -8.51
CA GLY A 97 2.50 5.72 -9.14
C GLY A 97 1.73 4.39 -9.16
N GLU A 98 1.93 3.50 -8.17
CA GLU A 98 1.18 2.22 -8.12
C GLU A 98 -0.31 2.40 -7.83
N VAL A 99 -0.67 3.44 -7.05
CA VAL A 99 -2.07 3.85 -6.87
C VAL A 99 -2.24 5.33 -7.17
N ARG A 100 -3.36 5.66 -7.83
CA ARG A 100 -3.64 6.99 -8.40
C ARG A 100 -3.80 8.09 -7.36
N ASN A 101 -4.27 7.76 -6.16
CA ASN A 101 -4.48 8.74 -5.10
C ASN A 101 -3.32 8.72 -4.12
N THR A 102 -2.84 9.90 -3.71
CA THR A 102 -1.83 9.99 -2.67
C THR A 102 -2.42 9.38 -1.40
N LEU A 103 -1.78 8.34 -0.85
CA LEU A 103 -2.18 7.72 0.40
C LEU A 103 -2.41 8.79 1.49
N GLY A 104 -1.64 9.89 1.43
CA GLY A 104 -1.84 11.10 2.24
C GLY A 104 -3.23 11.72 2.10
N SER A 105 -3.77 11.94 0.90
CA SER A 105 -5.13 12.52 0.73
C SER A 105 -6.23 11.69 1.38
N ALA A 106 -6.04 10.36 1.48
CA ALA A 106 -6.97 9.48 2.15
C ALA A 106 -6.88 9.63 3.69
N PHE A 107 -5.68 9.84 4.26
CA PHE A 107 -5.47 10.03 5.70
C PHE A 107 -5.92 11.40 6.24
N LEU A 108 -6.00 12.42 5.39
CA LEU A 108 -5.86 13.81 5.84
C LEU A 108 -7.03 14.75 5.58
N HIS A 109 -7.92 14.40 4.66
CA HIS A 109 -9.10 15.23 4.48
C HIS A 109 -9.89 15.29 5.79
N ASP A 110 -10.19 16.52 6.22
CA ASP A 110 -10.81 16.88 7.49
C ASP A 110 -11.65 15.76 8.09
N TRP A 111 -11.11 15.13 9.15
CA TRP A 111 -11.86 14.37 10.15
C TRP A 111 -12.79 15.34 10.90
N GLY A 112 -13.71 15.96 10.16
CA GLY A 112 -14.81 16.72 10.69
C GLY A 112 -16.00 15.80 10.85
N GLU A 113 -16.80 16.08 11.87
CA GLU A 113 -17.96 15.29 12.28
C GLU A 113 -18.80 14.82 11.07
N GLY A 114 -18.91 13.49 10.92
CA GLY A 114 -19.77 12.84 9.92
C GLY A 114 -19.08 12.50 8.59
N ARG A 115 -17.76 12.69 8.46
CA ARG A 115 -16.99 12.33 7.25
C ARG A 115 -15.85 11.34 7.49
N GLU A 116 -15.57 10.99 8.73
CA GLU A 116 -14.48 10.11 9.18
C GLU A 116 -14.53 8.73 8.51
N TRP A 117 -15.71 8.12 8.49
CA TRP A 117 -15.93 6.82 7.86
C TRP A 117 -15.62 6.82 6.36
N ARG A 118 -15.96 7.92 5.67
CA ARG A 118 -15.72 8.04 4.22
C ARG A 118 -14.24 8.10 3.88
N PHE A 119 -13.44 8.69 4.77
CA PHE A 119 -11.99 8.75 4.63
C PHE A 119 -11.36 7.42 4.98
N PHE A 120 -11.78 6.82 6.09
CA PHE A 120 -11.33 5.49 6.49
C PHE A 120 -11.54 4.46 5.38
N GLU A 121 -12.73 4.35 4.80
CA GLU A 121 -13.00 3.43 3.68
C GLU A 121 -12.08 3.66 2.48
N ARG A 122 -11.81 4.93 2.15
CA ARG A 122 -10.89 5.27 1.05
C ARG A 122 -9.46 4.85 1.39
N ILE A 123 -8.99 5.09 2.61
CA ILE A 123 -7.65 4.67 3.04
C ILE A 123 -7.51 3.16 2.89
N ILE A 124 -8.46 2.41 3.43
CA ILE A 124 -8.43 0.94 3.38
C ILE A 124 -8.43 0.46 1.93
N ALA A 125 -9.29 1.01 1.07
CA ALA A 125 -9.34 0.64 -0.34
C ALA A 125 -8.02 0.91 -1.08
N GLU A 126 -7.44 2.10 -0.92
CA GLU A 126 -6.17 2.48 -1.55
C GLU A 126 -5.00 1.67 -0.99
N TYR A 127 -4.99 1.39 0.32
CA TYR A 127 -3.97 0.57 0.94
C TYR A 127 -4.04 -0.88 0.47
N GLU A 128 -5.23 -1.49 0.40
CA GLU A 128 -5.41 -2.85 -0.11
C GLU A 128 -5.02 -2.97 -1.59
N ALA A 129 -5.38 -1.96 -2.40
CA ALA A 129 -4.99 -1.91 -3.80
C ALA A 129 -3.47 -1.80 -3.96
N LEU A 130 -2.84 -0.84 -3.26
CA LEU A 130 -1.38 -0.66 -3.24
C LEU A 130 -0.69 -1.97 -2.84
N ARG A 131 -1.17 -2.57 -1.75
CA ARG A 131 -0.59 -3.78 -1.19
C ARG A 131 -0.67 -4.95 -2.16
N THR A 132 -1.84 -5.18 -2.76
CA THR A 132 -2.05 -6.22 -3.77
C THR A 132 -1.19 -6.00 -5.01
N ASN A 133 -1.09 -4.75 -5.48
CA ASN A 133 -0.31 -4.42 -6.67
C ASN A 133 1.19 -4.69 -6.47
N PHE A 134 1.73 -4.42 -5.27
CA PHE A 134 3.12 -4.77 -4.93
C PHE A 134 3.36 -6.27 -4.74
N LEU A 135 2.32 -7.06 -4.41
CA LEU A 135 2.45 -8.52 -4.34
C LEU A 135 2.62 -9.14 -5.73
N ILE A 136 1.95 -8.57 -6.74
CA ILE A 136 2.07 -8.96 -8.15
C ILE A 136 3.47 -8.62 -8.63
N ASN A 137 4.23 -9.63 -9.03
CA ASN A 137 5.55 -9.44 -9.61
C ASN A 137 5.87 -10.54 -10.62
N GLY A 138 6.19 -10.13 -11.85
CA GLY A 138 6.51 -11.06 -12.93
C GLY A 138 5.41 -12.11 -13.11
N ASP A 139 5.76 -13.38 -12.87
CA ASP A 139 4.87 -14.54 -13.07
C ASP A 139 3.95 -14.85 -11.87
N GLN A 140 4.12 -14.18 -10.74
CA GLN A 140 3.32 -14.45 -9.55
C GLN A 140 1.93 -13.82 -9.67
N LYS A 141 0.99 -14.61 -10.18
CA LYS A 141 -0.42 -14.23 -10.38
C LYS A 141 -1.36 -14.82 -9.32
N GLU A 142 -0.84 -15.56 -8.35
CA GLU A 142 -1.61 -16.22 -7.31
C GLU A 142 -0.88 -16.14 -5.97
N ALA A 143 -1.64 -16.07 -4.87
CA ALA A 143 -1.13 -16.12 -3.51
C ALA A 143 -2.18 -16.73 -2.57
N THR A 144 -1.74 -17.36 -1.49
CA THR A 144 -2.65 -17.81 -0.42
C THR A 144 -3.08 -16.64 0.46
N LEU A 145 -4.22 -16.76 1.14
CA LEU A 145 -4.64 -15.76 2.14
C LEU A 145 -3.60 -15.59 3.25
N ARG A 146 -2.79 -16.61 3.57
CA ARG A 146 -1.65 -16.51 4.48
C ARG A 146 -0.55 -15.58 3.96
N ASN A 147 -0.24 -15.67 2.67
CA ASN A 147 0.76 -14.82 2.04
C ASN A 147 0.24 -13.38 1.93
N ILE A 148 -1.05 -13.23 1.67
CA ILE A 148 -1.71 -11.92 1.63
C ILE A 148 -1.91 -11.38 3.04
N TYR A 149 -2.20 -12.13 4.08
CA TYR A 149 -2.41 -11.57 5.42
C TYR A 149 -1.43 -12.21 6.38
N LYS A 150 -0.17 -11.78 6.26
CA LYS A 150 0.89 -12.31 7.10
C LYS A 150 0.65 -11.94 8.57
N GLY A 151 0.84 -12.93 9.44
CA GLY A 151 0.50 -12.82 10.86
C GLY A 151 -1.00 -13.01 11.18
N ALA A 152 -1.87 -13.22 10.19
CA ALA A 152 -3.28 -13.51 10.44
C ALA A 152 -3.43 -14.84 11.18
N PHE A 153 -4.21 -14.80 12.26
CA PHE A 153 -4.59 -15.97 13.03
C PHE A 153 -5.90 -16.56 12.49
N GLY A 154 -5.93 -17.87 12.24
CA GLY A 154 -7.10 -18.53 11.68
C GLY A 154 -6.86 -20.00 11.37
N ARG A 155 -7.91 -20.69 10.89
CA ARG A 155 -7.83 -22.09 10.46
C ARG A 155 -6.91 -22.21 9.25
N ALA A 156 -6.09 -23.26 9.21
CA ALA A 156 -5.21 -23.54 8.07
C ALA A 156 -6.00 -23.61 6.76
N GLU A 157 -7.15 -24.27 6.77
CA GLU A 157 -8.08 -24.36 5.64
C GLU A 157 -8.43 -23.01 5.03
N THR A 158 -8.66 -21.97 5.85
CA THR A 158 -8.95 -20.61 5.38
C THR A 158 -7.69 -19.91 4.89
N LEU A 159 -6.61 -19.98 5.67
CA LEU A 159 -5.36 -19.30 5.35
C LEU A 159 -4.69 -19.85 4.09
N ASP A 160 -4.94 -21.12 3.75
CA ASP A 160 -4.34 -21.80 2.61
C ASP A 160 -5.21 -21.69 1.34
N ILE A 161 -6.36 -20.98 1.39
CA ILE A 161 -7.14 -20.61 0.20
C ILE A 161 -6.25 -19.80 -0.75
N THR A 162 -6.10 -20.28 -1.98
CA THR A 162 -5.36 -19.58 -3.03
C THR A 162 -6.29 -18.66 -3.81
N VAL A 163 -5.88 -17.40 -3.95
CA VAL A 163 -6.59 -16.39 -4.73
C VAL A 163 -5.74 -15.92 -5.89
N LYS A 164 -6.39 -15.57 -7.00
CA LYS A 164 -5.76 -14.93 -8.15
C LYS A 164 -5.57 -13.45 -7.86
N LEU A 165 -4.34 -12.96 -8.00
CA LEU A 165 -4.00 -11.56 -7.87
C LEU A 165 -4.26 -10.84 -9.21
N LYS A 166 -4.96 -9.72 -9.14
CA LYS A 166 -5.17 -8.80 -10.27
C LYS A 166 -4.72 -7.42 -9.86
N GLY A 167 -4.20 -6.65 -10.82
CA GLY A 167 -3.85 -5.25 -10.58
C GLY A 167 -5.10 -4.48 -10.22
N LEU A 168 -5.19 -4.04 -8.97
CA LEU A 168 -6.37 -3.39 -8.43
C LEU A 168 -6.33 -1.90 -8.71
N SER A 169 -7.47 -1.38 -9.14
CA SER A 169 -7.76 0.05 -9.22
C SER A 169 -8.89 0.39 -8.25
N VAL A 170 -8.75 1.49 -7.51
CA VAL A 170 -9.82 1.99 -6.64
C VAL A 170 -10.71 2.91 -7.46
N VAL A 171 -12.02 2.67 -7.43
CA VAL A 171 -13.01 3.56 -8.06
C VAL A 171 -14.10 3.93 -7.08
N LYS A 172 -14.66 5.13 -7.25
CA LYS A 172 -15.82 5.59 -6.49
C LYS A 172 -17.08 5.37 -7.33
N ALA A 173 -18.02 4.60 -6.79
CA ALA A 173 -19.32 4.43 -7.40
C ALA A 173 -20.10 5.76 -7.40
N GLU A 174 -20.80 6.06 -8.49
CA GLU A 174 -21.69 7.22 -8.59
C GLU A 174 -22.96 7.07 -7.74
N HIS A 175 -23.41 5.82 -7.54
CA HIS A 175 -24.61 5.47 -6.79
C HIS A 175 -24.33 4.32 -5.79
N ARG A 176 -25.33 3.99 -4.96
CA ARG A 176 -25.23 2.93 -3.94
C ARG A 176 -25.02 1.56 -4.59
N PHE A 177 -23.78 1.08 -4.69
CA PHE A 177 -23.47 -0.25 -5.19
C PHE A 177 -23.77 -1.33 -4.12
N PRO A 178 -24.33 -2.51 -4.49
CA PRO A 178 -24.68 -2.99 -5.83
C PRO A 178 -26.11 -2.65 -6.30
N GLN A 179 -26.82 -1.72 -5.65
CA GLN A 179 -28.21 -1.38 -5.99
C GLN A 179 -28.26 -0.42 -7.18
N MET A 180 -28.91 -0.86 -8.26
CA MET A 180 -29.05 -0.19 -9.57
C MET A 180 -27.87 -0.40 -10.54
N GLY A 181 -28.09 -1.23 -11.57
CA GLY A 181 -27.48 -1.03 -12.89
C GLY A 181 -26.00 -1.36 -13.09
N GLY A 182 -25.26 -1.82 -12.09
CA GLY A 182 -23.83 -2.14 -12.22
C GLY A 182 -22.93 -1.10 -11.53
N LEU A 183 -21.64 -1.05 -11.88
CA LEU A 183 -20.71 -0.07 -11.32
C LEU A 183 -20.41 0.99 -12.36
N SER A 184 -20.81 2.25 -12.11
CA SER A 184 -20.37 3.41 -12.90
C SER A 184 -19.47 4.29 -12.05
N ALA A 185 -18.34 4.71 -12.61
CA ALA A 185 -17.36 5.58 -11.98
C ALA A 185 -16.71 6.50 -13.03
N ASP A 186 -16.66 7.80 -12.73
CA ASP A 186 -16.15 8.85 -13.61
C ASP A 186 -16.89 8.94 -14.97
N GLY A 187 -18.21 8.75 -14.96
CA GLY A 187 -19.06 8.76 -16.15
C GLY A 187 -18.89 7.55 -17.07
N GLN A 188 -18.20 6.49 -16.61
CA GLN A 188 -17.98 5.27 -17.38
C GLN A 188 -18.43 4.03 -16.60
N GLU A 189 -19.05 3.10 -17.31
CA GLU A 189 -19.32 1.77 -16.77
C GLU A 189 -17.99 1.04 -16.53
N ARG A 190 -17.88 0.42 -15.36
CA ARG A 190 -16.74 -0.38 -14.91
C ARG A 190 -17.19 -1.82 -14.78
N ASP A 191 -16.44 -2.72 -15.41
CA ASP A 191 -16.61 -4.15 -15.15
C ASP A 191 -16.05 -4.48 -13.77
N TRP A 192 -16.89 -4.41 -12.74
CA TRP A 192 -16.50 -4.76 -11.38
C TRP A 192 -16.41 -6.28 -11.15
N ARG A 193 -16.99 -7.09 -12.05
CA ARG A 193 -16.91 -8.56 -12.00
C ARG A 193 -15.59 -9.09 -12.54
N SER A 194 -14.83 -8.25 -13.23
CA SER A 194 -13.44 -8.51 -13.60
C SER A 194 -12.59 -8.92 -12.38
N GLY A 195 -12.91 -8.43 -11.18
CA GLY A 195 -12.08 -8.59 -9.98
C GLY A 195 -10.80 -7.72 -9.97
N ASP A 196 -10.68 -6.72 -10.86
CA ASP A 196 -9.58 -5.74 -10.90
C ASP A 196 -9.96 -4.37 -10.30
N VAL A 197 -11.15 -4.27 -9.72
CA VAL A 197 -11.70 -3.03 -9.15
C VAL A 197 -11.99 -3.21 -7.66
N VAL A 198 -11.49 -2.27 -6.85
CA VAL A 198 -11.96 -2.06 -5.48
C VAL A 198 -12.99 -0.94 -5.49
N VAL A 199 -14.22 -1.28 -5.09
CA VAL A 199 -15.35 -0.35 -5.14
C VAL A 199 -15.47 0.39 -3.82
N LYS A 200 -15.31 1.71 -3.86
CA LYS A 200 -15.82 2.59 -2.80
C LYS A 200 -17.26 2.98 -3.14
N ASN A 201 -18.17 2.83 -2.18
CA ASN A 201 -19.56 3.17 -2.40
C ASN A 201 -19.79 4.69 -2.54
N ALA A 202 -20.94 5.09 -3.11
CA ALA A 202 -21.32 6.49 -3.19
C ALA A 202 -21.49 7.10 -1.79
N ASP A 203 -21.18 8.39 -1.65
CA ASP A 203 -21.21 9.08 -0.36
C ASP A 203 -22.65 9.10 0.20
N GLY A 204 -22.82 8.65 1.46
CA GLY A 204 -24.11 8.66 2.14
C GLY A 204 -24.96 7.41 1.96
N ALA A 205 -24.46 6.38 1.27
CA ALA A 205 -25.03 5.05 1.40
C ALA A 205 -24.84 4.56 2.84
N SER A 206 -25.93 4.35 3.59
CA SER A 206 -25.82 3.58 4.83
C SER A 206 -25.29 2.19 4.51
N PHE A 207 -24.50 1.60 5.42
CA PHE A 207 -24.41 0.14 5.41
C PHE A 207 -25.84 -0.36 5.64
N ALA A 208 -26.24 -1.38 4.86
CA ALA A 208 -27.53 -1.99 5.11
C ALA A 208 -27.52 -2.53 6.55
N ASP A 209 -28.46 -2.08 7.38
CA ASP A 209 -28.87 -2.80 8.58
C ASP A 209 -29.53 -4.13 8.17
#